data_AF-A0A178AE41-F1
#
_entry.id   AF-A0A178AE41-F1
#
_cell.length_a   1.000
_cell.length_b   1.000
_cell.length_c   1.000
_cell.angle_alpha   90.00
_cell.angle_beta   90.00
_cell.angle_gamma   90.00
#
_symmetry.space_group_name_H-M   'P 1'
#
loop_
_entity.id
_entity.type
_entity.pdbx_description
1 polymer ?
#
loop_
_entity_poly.entity_id
_entity_poly.type
_entity_poly.pdbx_seq_one_letter_code
_entity_poly.pdbx_strand_id
1 'polypeptide(L)'
;MDAATEFRVFVPPPAAARGISEPHTDDLKVSGISQYKWHTVLILPFDGSVPWIADRVFQGARQMLASIAEYISAEMEPDIGRLLLRYGFSFDIALQEDGSVQLVEINPFGAMSGYGACLFSWVVDGRMLSGLEESEVAIVLESGFPIV
;
A
#
# COMPACT_ATOMS: atom_id res chain seq x y z
N MET A 1 19.20 -3.94 -1.22
CA MET A 1 17.90 -3.26 -1.34
C MET A 1 18.14 -1.80 -1.01
N ASP A 2 17.83 -0.89 -1.94
CA ASP A 2 17.93 0.54 -1.70
C ASP A 2 16.59 1.03 -1.14
N ALA A 3 16.60 1.49 0.12
CA ALA A 3 15.39 1.99 0.76
C ALA A 3 14.88 3.32 0.17
N ALA A 4 15.55 3.89 -0.84
CA ALA A 4 15.07 5.05 -1.59
C ALA A 4 13.86 4.75 -2.48
N THR A 5 13.65 3.48 -2.87
CA THR A 5 12.56 3.06 -3.77
C THR A 5 11.50 2.20 -3.05
N GLU A 6 11.34 2.43 -1.75
CA GLU A 6 10.34 1.78 -0.90
C GLU A 6 9.03 2.57 -0.83
N PHE A 7 7.91 1.84 -0.86
CA PHE A 7 6.56 2.37 -0.83
C PHE A 7 5.69 1.57 0.14
N ARG A 8 4.82 2.27 0.87
CA ARG A 8 3.78 1.67 1.71
C ARG A 8 2.47 1.58 0.95
N VAL A 9 1.89 0.40 0.91
CA VAL A 9 0.60 0.10 0.29
C VAL A 9 -0.45 -0.11 1.38
N PHE A 10 -1.61 0.52 1.25
CA PHE A 10 -2.70 0.44 2.24
C PHE A 10 -3.84 -0.44 1.76
N VAL A 11 -4.24 -1.42 2.59
CA VAL A 11 -5.33 -2.36 2.30
C VAL A 11 -6.35 -2.29 3.45
N PRO A 12 -7.42 -1.49 3.33
CA PRO A 12 -8.40 -1.32 4.39
C PRO A 12 -9.22 -2.60 4.59
N PRO A 13 -9.77 -2.81 5.79
CA PRO A 13 -10.67 -3.92 6.04
C PRO A 13 -11.92 -3.79 5.15
N PRO A 14 -12.26 -4.80 4.32
CA PRO A 14 -13.41 -4.74 3.43
C PRO A 14 -14.73 -4.46 4.15
N ALA A 15 -14.87 -4.97 5.37
CA ALA A 15 -16.05 -4.76 6.20
C ALA A 15 -16.27 -3.28 6.56
N ALA A 16 -15.21 -2.55 6.94
CA ALA A 16 -15.33 -1.13 7.27
C ALA A 16 -15.42 -0.26 6.01
N ALA A 17 -14.71 -0.65 4.95
CA ALA A 17 -14.68 0.09 3.69
C ALA A 17 -15.99 0.00 2.92
N ARG A 18 -16.63 -1.17 2.89
CA ARG A 18 -17.73 -1.47 1.95
C ARG A 18 -18.93 -2.18 2.60
N GLY A 19 -18.94 -2.33 3.92
CA GLY A 19 -20.06 -2.95 4.63
C GLY A 19 -20.21 -4.44 4.38
N ILE A 20 -19.14 -5.13 3.99
CA ILE A 20 -19.14 -6.58 3.73
C ILE A 20 -19.16 -7.33 5.07
N SER A 21 -20.20 -8.13 5.31
CA SER A 21 -20.41 -8.86 6.57
C SER A 21 -19.47 -10.06 6.74
N GLU A 22 -19.06 -10.69 5.64
CA GLU A 22 -18.18 -11.85 5.61
C GLU A 22 -17.08 -11.61 4.56
N PRO A 23 -16.00 -10.90 4.93
CA PRO A 23 -14.96 -10.52 3.97
C PRO A 23 -14.20 -11.75 3.46
N HIS A 24 -14.01 -11.81 2.15
CA HIS A 24 -13.16 -12.78 1.47
C HIS A 24 -11.89 -12.11 0.93
N THR A 25 -10.88 -12.89 0.57
CA THR A 25 -9.63 -12.37 0.02
C THR A 25 -9.82 -11.61 -1.30
N ASP A 26 -10.84 -11.95 -2.08
CA ASP A 26 -11.21 -11.24 -3.32
C ASP A 26 -11.75 -9.82 -3.06
N ASP A 27 -12.15 -9.55 -1.82
CA ASP A 27 -12.54 -8.21 -1.41
C ASP A 27 -11.33 -7.31 -1.13
N LEU A 28 -10.12 -7.84 -0.95
CA LEU A 28 -8.97 -7.00 -0.65
C LEU A 28 -8.67 -6.04 -1.81
N LYS A 29 -8.45 -4.76 -1.49
CA LYS A 29 -8.11 -3.73 -2.49
C LYS A 29 -7.03 -2.80 -1.97
N VAL A 30 -6.14 -2.39 -2.86
CA VAL A 30 -5.25 -1.26 -2.63
C VAL A 30 -6.09 0.01 -2.57
N SER A 31 -5.93 0.77 -1.49
CA SER A 31 -6.62 2.05 -1.26
C SER A 31 -5.71 3.24 -1.48
N GLY A 32 -4.41 3.10 -1.22
CA GLY A 32 -3.43 4.15 -1.45
C GLY A 32 -2.02 3.58 -1.41
N ILE A 33 -1.08 4.32 -2.00
CA ILE A 33 0.33 4.00 -1.99
C ILE A 33 1.11 5.27 -1.67
N SER A 34 2.02 5.23 -0.70
CA SER A 34 2.88 6.36 -0.34
C SER A 34 4.33 5.96 -0.45
N GLN A 35 5.18 6.85 -0.96
CA GLN A 35 6.62 6.77 -0.74
C GLN A 35 6.91 6.59 0.76
N TYR A 36 7.72 5.60 1.11
CA TYR A 36 7.99 5.24 2.50
C TYR A 36 8.81 6.33 3.20
N LYS A 37 9.91 6.78 2.57
CA LYS A 37 10.75 7.89 3.01
C LYS A 37 10.12 9.25 2.68
N TRP A 38 9.00 9.54 3.33
CA TRP A 38 8.17 10.74 3.11
C TRP A 38 8.90 12.08 3.31
N HIS A 39 10.02 12.11 4.03
CA HIS A 39 10.80 13.33 4.28
C HIS A 39 11.89 13.58 3.23
N THR A 40 12.08 12.68 2.27
CA THR A 40 13.15 12.77 1.26
C THR A 40 12.54 12.85 -0.11
N VAL A 41 13.09 13.70 -0.99
CA VAL A 41 12.67 13.74 -2.39
C VAL A 41 12.97 12.40 -3.06
N LEU A 42 12.03 11.91 -3.88
CA LEU A 42 12.27 10.78 -4.75
C LEU A 42 13.24 11.21 -5.86
N ILE A 43 14.48 10.76 -5.76
CA ILE A 43 15.40 10.79 -6.89
C ILE A 43 14.92 9.71 -7.84
N LEU A 44 14.48 10.11 -9.04
CA LEU A 44 13.95 9.19 -10.03
C LEU A 44 14.98 8.10 -10.30
N PRO A 45 14.69 6.84 -9.93
CA PRO A 45 15.63 5.76 -10.13
C PRO A 45 15.59 5.31 -11.60
N PHE A 46 16.68 4.73 -12.07
CA PHE A 46 16.73 3.94 -13.31
C PHE A 46 16.34 4.71 -14.59
N ASP A 47 16.62 6.03 -14.64
CA ASP A 47 16.18 6.94 -15.70
C ASP A 47 14.65 6.95 -15.93
N GLY A 48 13.87 6.53 -14.93
CA GLY A 48 12.41 6.47 -14.97
C GLY A 48 11.75 7.85 -14.89
N SER A 49 10.48 7.92 -15.30
CA SER A 49 9.63 9.11 -15.12
C SER A 49 8.66 8.91 -13.95
N VAL A 50 8.14 10.00 -13.39
CA VAL A 50 7.10 9.93 -12.34
C VAL A 50 5.90 9.06 -12.76
N PRO A 51 5.29 9.24 -13.94
CA PRO A 51 4.20 8.36 -14.38
C PRO A 51 4.61 6.89 -14.48
N TRP A 52 5.84 6.62 -14.93
CA TRP A 52 6.35 5.25 -15.03
C TRP A 52 6.50 4.60 -13.65
N ILE A 53 7.05 5.32 -12.66
CA ILE A 53 7.18 4.83 -11.29
C ILE A 53 5.80 4.57 -10.69
N ALA A 54 4.88 5.52 -10.82
CA ALA A 54 3.52 5.39 -10.30
C ALA A 54 2.82 4.15 -10.88
N ASP A 55 2.90 3.94 -12.20
CA ASP A 55 2.34 2.75 -12.84
C ASP A 55 3.00 1.47 -12.34
N ARG A 56 4.34 1.41 -12.29
CA ARG A 56 5.07 0.21 -11.85
C ARG A 56 4.77 -0.17 -10.41
N VAL A 57 4.79 0.79 -9.51
CA VAL A 57 4.50 0.57 -8.10
C VAL A 57 3.04 0.15 -7.92
N PHE A 58 2.10 0.77 -8.65
CA PHE A 58 0.69 0.41 -8.56
C PHE A 58 0.42 -1.00 -9.09
N GLN A 59 0.94 -1.36 -10.26
CA GLN A 59 0.79 -2.71 -10.82
C GLN A 59 1.47 -3.76 -9.94
N GLY A 60 2.69 -3.47 -9.46
CA GLY A 60 3.42 -4.37 -8.56
C GLY A 60 2.71 -4.55 -7.22
N ALA A 61 2.14 -3.48 -6.65
CA ALA A 61 1.32 -3.56 -5.43
C ALA A 61 0.09 -4.45 -5.62
N ARG A 62 -0.60 -4.34 -6.76
CA ARG A 62 -1.76 -5.19 -7.07
C ARG A 62 -1.40 -6.66 -7.24
N GLN A 63 -0.29 -6.94 -7.92
CA GLN A 63 0.22 -8.30 -8.07
C GLN A 63 0.62 -8.88 -6.71
N MET A 64 1.32 -8.08 -5.89
CA MET A 64 1.70 -8.49 -4.54
C MET A 64 0.49 -8.75 -3.66
N LEU A 65 -0.53 -7.90 -3.72
CA LEU A 65 -1.78 -8.11 -3.00
C LEU A 65 -2.47 -9.42 -3.42
N ALA A 66 -2.46 -9.75 -4.73
CA ALA A 66 -2.99 -11.03 -5.21
C ALA A 66 -2.21 -12.23 -4.65
N SER A 67 -0.87 -12.16 -4.61
CA SER A 67 -0.04 -13.20 -3.98
C SER A 67 -0.27 -13.32 -2.47
N ILE A 68 -0.45 -12.20 -1.78
CA ILE A 68 -0.82 -12.20 -0.34
C ILE A 68 -2.20 -12.83 -0.14
N ALA A 69 -3.18 -12.49 -0.97
CA ALA A 69 -4.53 -13.05 -0.94
C ALA A 69 -4.52 -14.58 -1.18
N GLU A 70 -3.73 -15.05 -2.14
CA GLU A 70 -3.53 -16.48 -2.41
C GLU A 70 -2.90 -17.17 -1.19
N TYR A 71 -1.84 -16.60 -0.62
CA TYR A 71 -1.19 -17.14 0.58
C TYR A 71 -2.13 -17.20 1.79
N ILE A 72 -2.92 -16.14 2.03
CA ILE A 72 -3.95 -16.11 3.08
C ILE A 72 -4.95 -17.25 2.89
N SER A 73 -5.34 -17.54 1.65
CA SER A 73 -6.37 -18.54 1.34
C SER A 73 -5.85 -19.98 1.39
N ALA A 74 -4.61 -20.21 0.93
CA ALA A 74 -4.07 -21.54 0.69
C ALA A 74 -3.21 -22.06 1.86
N GLU A 75 -2.45 -21.17 2.51
CA GLU A 75 -1.34 -21.58 3.39
C GLU A 75 -1.47 -21.01 4.81
N MET A 76 -2.13 -19.87 4.98
CA MET A 76 -2.23 -19.21 6.28
C MET A 76 -3.20 -19.92 7.22
N GLU A 77 -2.89 -19.92 8.52
CA GLU A 77 -3.80 -20.39 9.55
C GLU A 77 -5.13 -19.59 9.50
N PRO A 78 -6.30 -20.24 9.47
CA PRO A 78 -7.58 -19.57 9.21
C PRO A 78 -7.91 -18.42 10.16
N ASP A 79 -7.58 -18.51 11.46
CA ASP A 79 -7.84 -17.43 12.40
C ASP A 79 -6.94 -16.21 12.13
N ILE A 80 -5.66 -16.40 11.81
CA ILE A 80 -4.79 -15.29 11.38
C ILE A 80 -5.30 -14.65 10.08
N GLY A 81 -5.70 -15.45 9.09
CA GLY A 81 -6.28 -14.94 7.84
C GLY A 81 -7.53 -14.09 8.08
N ARG A 82 -8.43 -14.56 8.96
CA ARG A 82 -9.61 -13.80 9.39
C ARG A 82 -9.25 -12.48 10.06
N LEU A 83 -8.18 -12.41 10.86
CA LEU A 83 -7.73 -11.17 11.49
C LEU A 83 -7.28 -10.15 10.45
N LEU A 84 -6.50 -10.56 9.44
CA LEU A 84 -6.07 -9.67 8.36
C LEU A 84 -7.26 -9.13 7.55
N LEU A 85 -8.25 -9.98 7.24
CA LEU A 85 -9.46 -9.56 6.54
C LEU A 85 -10.32 -8.61 7.39
N ARG A 86 -10.42 -8.87 8.69
CA ARG A 86 -11.24 -8.08 9.60
C ARG A 86 -10.67 -6.70 9.89
N TYR A 87 -9.35 -6.59 10.06
CA TYR A 87 -8.70 -5.35 10.49
C TYR A 87 -7.99 -4.61 9.35
N GLY A 88 -7.79 -5.26 8.20
CA GLY A 88 -6.96 -4.73 7.13
C GLY A 88 -5.48 -4.78 7.50
N PHE A 89 -4.65 -4.43 6.52
CA PHE A 89 -3.20 -4.36 6.70
C PHE A 89 -2.60 -3.29 5.78
N SER A 90 -1.37 -2.92 6.04
CA SER A 90 -0.51 -2.29 5.04
C SER A 90 0.65 -3.23 4.73
N PHE A 91 1.30 -3.05 3.60
CA PHE A 91 2.52 -3.75 3.29
C PHE A 91 3.48 -2.84 2.56
N ASP A 92 4.76 -3.00 2.85
CA ASP A 92 5.83 -2.21 2.27
C ASP A 92 6.43 -3.00 1.10
N ILE A 93 6.68 -2.30 -0.01
CA ILE A 93 7.26 -2.86 -1.23
C ILE A 93 8.47 -2.05 -1.68
N ALA A 94 9.42 -2.71 -2.35
CA ALA A 94 10.58 -2.06 -2.94
C ALA A 94 10.60 -2.26 -4.46
N LEU A 95 10.66 -1.16 -5.22
CA LEU A 95 10.86 -1.17 -6.67
C LEU A 95 12.34 -1.41 -7.00
N GLN A 96 12.61 -2.44 -7.80
CA GLN A 96 13.96 -2.83 -8.23
C GLN A 96 14.31 -2.20 -9.59
N GLU A 97 15.60 -2.24 -9.94
CA GLU A 97 16.16 -1.69 -11.19
C GLU A 97 15.58 -2.32 -12.45
N ASP A 98 15.27 -3.62 -12.41
CA ASP A 98 14.62 -4.34 -13.50
C ASP A 98 13.11 -4.05 -13.62
N GLY A 99 12.58 -3.16 -12.78
CA GLY A 99 11.16 -2.82 -12.69
C GLY A 99 10.32 -3.83 -11.92
N SER A 100 10.93 -4.87 -11.33
CA SER A 100 10.23 -5.80 -10.45
C SER A 100 9.92 -5.15 -9.09
N VAL A 101 8.91 -5.69 -8.41
CA VAL A 101 8.47 -5.22 -7.08
C VAL A 101 8.58 -6.36 -6.09
N GLN A 102 9.20 -6.10 -4.94
CA GLN A 102 9.41 -7.08 -3.88
C GLN A 102 8.67 -6.67 -2.61
N LEU A 103 8.10 -7.65 -1.90
CA LEU A 103 7.54 -7.45 -0.56
C LEU A 103 8.68 -7.25 0.46
N VAL A 104 8.54 -6.24 1.31
CA VAL A 104 9.50 -5.94 2.38
C VAL A 104 8.93 -6.32 3.74
N GLU A 105 7.72 -5.84 4.06
CA GLU A 105 7.08 -6.04 5.37
C GLU A 105 5.55 -6.03 5.24
N ILE A 106 4.84 -6.71 6.14
CA ILE A 106 3.39 -6.57 6.33
C ILE A 106 3.14 -5.98 7.72
N ASN A 107 2.30 -4.96 7.79
CA ASN A 107 2.04 -4.14 8.95
C ASN A 107 0.54 -4.06 9.27
N PRO A 108 0.13 -3.90 10.54
CA PRO A 108 -1.26 -3.66 10.89
C PRO A 108 -1.78 -2.32 10.35
N PHE A 109 -3.03 -2.31 9.88
CA PHE A 109 -3.67 -1.11 9.34
C PHE A 109 -4.20 -0.18 10.44
N GLY A 110 -4.17 1.13 10.17
CA GLY A 110 -4.91 2.15 10.91
C GLY A 110 -4.05 3.06 11.79
N ALA A 111 -4.61 4.21 12.15
CA ALA A 111 -3.92 5.28 12.89
C ALA A 111 -3.34 4.87 14.25
N MET A 112 -3.90 3.83 14.87
CA MET A 112 -3.50 3.33 16.19
C MET A 112 -2.43 2.23 16.12
N SER A 113 -2.01 1.80 14.92
CA SER A 113 -1.05 0.71 14.78
C SER A 113 0.38 1.09 15.15
N GLY A 114 0.68 2.40 15.27
CA GLY A 114 2.04 2.92 15.43
C GLY A 114 2.82 2.99 14.11
N TYR A 115 2.26 2.44 13.02
CA TYR A 115 2.83 2.50 11.69
C TYR A 115 2.26 3.73 10.95
N GLY A 116 3.14 4.66 10.62
CA GLY A 116 2.75 5.94 10.01
C GLY A 116 2.05 5.80 8.66
N ALA A 117 1.26 6.81 8.29
CA ALA A 117 0.63 6.94 6.97
C ALA A 117 1.57 7.54 5.90
N CYS A 118 2.85 7.76 6.23
CA CYS A 118 3.86 8.35 5.37
C CYS A 118 3.43 9.73 4.85
N LEU A 119 3.18 9.90 3.54
CA LEU A 119 2.74 11.16 2.94
C LEU A 119 1.25 11.45 3.13
N PHE A 120 0.47 10.46 3.56
CA PHE A 120 -0.94 10.66 3.87
C PHE A 120 -1.14 10.99 5.36
N SER A 121 -2.32 11.53 5.65
CA SER A 121 -2.86 11.77 6.97
C SER A 121 -4.06 10.87 7.21
N TRP A 122 -4.03 10.09 8.29
CA TRP A 122 -5.16 9.26 8.71
C TRP A 122 -6.46 10.04 8.95
N VAL A 123 -6.37 11.35 9.23
CA VAL A 123 -7.53 12.22 9.48
C VAL A 123 -8.03 12.87 8.19
N VAL A 124 -7.12 13.38 7.36
CA VAL A 124 -7.49 14.12 6.13
C VAL A 124 -7.85 13.15 5.01
N ASP A 125 -7.01 12.14 4.80
CA ASP A 125 -7.11 11.18 3.70
C ASP A 125 -7.80 9.88 4.13
N GLY A 126 -8.38 9.88 5.33
CA GLY A 126 -8.95 8.68 5.96
C GLY A 126 -10.04 8.01 5.14
N ARG A 127 -10.77 8.77 4.30
CA ARG A 127 -11.79 8.22 3.39
C ARG A 127 -11.15 7.43 2.25
N MET A 128 -10.17 8.01 1.56
CA MET A 128 -9.35 7.31 0.57
C MET A 128 -8.64 6.10 1.17
N LEU A 129 -7.94 6.26 2.30
CA LEU A 129 -7.25 5.14 2.98
C LEU A 129 -8.22 4.04 3.44
N SER A 130 -9.48 4.37 3.71
CA SER A 130 -10.54 3.41 4.03
C SER A 130 -11.22 2.82 2.79
N GLY A 131 -10.74 3.12 1.57
CA GLY A 131 -11.27 2.58 0.32
C GLY A 131 -12.65 3.13 -0.06
N LEU A 132 -13.02 4.30 0.46
CA LEU A 132 -14.28 4.99 0.16
C LEU A 132 -14.17 5.97 -1.03
N GLU A 133 -12.94 6.22 -1.49
CA GLU A 133 -12.57 7.09 -2.60
C GLU A 133 -11.56 6.37 -3.51
N GLU A 134 -11.24 6.96 -4.66
CA GLU A 134 -10.27 6.39 -5.61
C GLU A 134 -8.87 6.32 -5.01
N SER A 135 -8.10 5.34 -5.46
CA SER A 135 -6.77 5.10 -4.93
C SER A 135 -5.72 6.05 -5.51
N GLU A 136 -4.83 6.54 -4.66
CA GLU A 136 -3.78 7.51 -5.05
C GLU A 136 -2.37 6.96 -4.81
N VAL A 137 -1.39 7.50 -5.55
CA VAL A 137 0.04 7.23 -5.38
C VAL A 137 0.75 8.54 -5.03
N ALA A 138 1.18 8.70 -3.78
CA ALA A 138 1.86 9.89 -3.30
C ALA A 138 3.39 9.73 -3.32
N ILE A 139 4.09 10.70 -3.93
CA ILE A 139 5.55 10.79 -3.99
C ILE A 139 6.04 12.23 -3.76
N VAL A 140 7.25 12.37 -3.22
CA VAL A 140 7.88 13.69 -3.01
C VAL A 140 8.73 14.06 -4.23
N LEU A 141 8.51 15.25 -4.81
CA LEU A 141 9.28 15.79 -5.93
C LEU A 141 10.03 17.08 -5.54
N GLU A 142 11.11 17.43 -6.27
CA GLU A 142 11.84 18.69 -6.08
C GLU A 142 11.00 19.89 -6.53
N SER A 143 10.03 20.29 -5.72
CA SER A 143 9.52 21.67 -5.50
C SER A 143 8.30 21.66 -4.59
N GLY A 144 8.49 21.20 -3.35
CA GLY A 144 7.78 21.73 -2.19
C GLY A 144 6.39 21.18 -1.84
N PHE A 145 5.72 20.39 -2.68
CA PHE A 145 4.48 19.71 -2.28
C PHE A 145 4.29 18.35 -3.01
N PRO A 146 3.73 17.32 -2.34
CA PRO A 146 3.38 16.07 -2.98
C PRO A 146 2.33 16.31 -4.07
N ILE A 147 2.44 15.60 -5.20
CA ILE A 147 1.35 15.48 -6.16
C ILE A 147 0.40 14.43 -5.59
N VAL A 148 -0.84 14.85 -5.33
CA VAL A 148 -1.99 14.01 -4.98
C VAL A 148 -2.74 13.71 -6.27
#